data_AF-A0A2C4QJG0-F1
#
_entry.id   AF-A0A2C4QJG0-F1
#
_cell.length_a   1.000
_cell.length_b   1.000
_cell.length_c   1.000
_cell.angle_alpha   90.00
_cell.angle_beta   90.00
_cell.angle_gamma   90.00
#
_symmetry.space_group_name_H-M   'P 1'
#
loop_
_entity.id
_entity.type
_entity.pdbx_description
1 polymer ?
#
loop_
_entity_poly.entity_id
_entity_poly.type
_entity_poly.pdbx_seq_one_letter_code
_entity_poly.pdbx_strand_id
1 'polypeptide(L)'
;MQDKNEKIKEELLSMALEIILPYRLTGPTGNTGPTGSTGPTGSTGSTGPTGSTGPTGSTGPTGSTGSIVTTNSMFANNTLGGPISVILGGTNIPLSNNQSLGNFTVNASNDVFTIPVTGRYHLTYQVNTTTSLLAGTRLLLNASTPLSGSVFSPAISTSNYNNNLITNLIAGNTISLQLFGILSIVNLVGGGSTGASLTIIRID
;
A
#
# COMPACT_ATOMS: atom_id res chain seq x y z
N MET A 1 -20.75 -31.41 26.51
CA MET A 1 -20.85 -30.52 25.32
C MET A 1 -20.52 -29.07 25.66
N GLN A 2 -21.00 -28.53 26.79
CA GLN A 2 -20.70 -27.16 27.25
C GLN A 2 -19.18 -26.88 27.42
N ASP A 3 -18.46 -27.80 28.05
CA ASP A 3 -17.03 -27.65 28.37
C ASP A 3 -16.11 -27.59 27.12
N LYS A 4 -16.49 -28.31 26.06
CA LYS A 4 -15.74 -28.29 24.79
C LYS A 4 -15.94 -26.96 24.04
N ASN A 5 -17.11 -26.34 24.18
CA ASN A 5 -17.39 -25.05 23.53
C ASN A 5 -16.75 -23.87 24.27
N GLU A 6 -16.61 -23.94 25.60
CA GLU A 6 -15.81 -23.00 26.40
C GLU A 6 -14.33 -23.07 26.00
N LYS A 7 -13.78 -24.28 25.90
CA LYS A 7 -12.39 -24.49 25.48
C LYS A 7 -12.09 -23.94 24.09
N ILE A 8 -13.02 -24.11 23.14
CA ILE A 8 -12.88 -23.57 21.78
C ILE A 8 -13.00 -22.04 21.77
N LYS A 9 -13.81 -21.44 22.65
CA LYS A 9 -13.90 -19.98 22.77
C LYS A 9 -12.60 -19.38 23.30
N GLU A 10 -11.99 -19.99 24.29
CA GLU A 10 -10.70 -19.54 24.84
C GLU A 10 -9.56 -19.69 23.83
N GLU A 11 -9.56 -20.78 23.05
CA GLU A 11 -8.57 -21.00 21.99
C GLU A 11 -8.74 -19.97 20.86
N LEU A 12 -9.96 -19.69 20.43
CA LEU A 12 -10.25 -18.64 19.44
C LEU A 12 -9.98 -17.23 19.97
N LEU A 13 -10.19 -16.98 21.26
CA LEU A 13 -9.87 -15.70 21.89
C LEU A 13 -8.35 -15.49 21.98
N SER A 14 -7.59 -16.55 22.25
CA SER A 14 -6.12 -16.55 22.20
C SER A 14 -5.60 -16.30 20.78
N MET A 15 -6.17 -16.97 19.77
CA MET A 15 -5.81 -16.75 18.36
C MET A 15 -6.17 -15.34 17.89
N ALA A 16 -7.31 -14.80 18.34
CA ALA A 16 -7.72 -13.43 18.03
C ALA A 16 -6.79 -12.41 18.70
N LEU A 17 -6.28 -12.68 19.91
CA LEU A 17 -5.37 -11.78 20.61
C LEU A 17 -3.98 -11.67 19.94
N GLU A 18 -3.51 -12.75 19.29
CA GLU A 18 -2.30 -12.72 18.46
C GLU A 18 -2.49 -11.95 17.14
N ILE A 19 -3.72 -11.91 16.60
CA ILE A 19 -4.05 -11.22 15.34
C ILE A 19 -4.43 -9.74 15.59
N ILE A 20 -5.01 -9.41 16.75
CA ILE A 20 -5.61 -8.09 17.06
C ILE A 20 -4.68 -7.16 17.86
N LEU A 21 -3.49 -7.61 18.28
CA LEU A 21 -2.45 -6.71 18.82
C LEU A 21 -1.41 -6.35 17.73
N PRO A 22 -1.61 -5.28 16.93
CA PRO A 22 -0.66 -4.91 15.89
C PRO A 22 0.54 -4.13 16.45
N TYR A 23 1.12 -4.54 17.59
CA TYR A 23 2.33 -3.86 18.07
C TYR A 23 3.17 -4.67 19.07
N ARG A 24 4.00 -5.57 18.54
CA ARG A 24 5.27 -5.95 19.17
C ARG A 24 6.38 -5.96 18.13
N LEU A 25 6.61 -4.84 17.44
CA LEU A 25 7.88 -4.59 16.76
C LEU A 25 8.77 -3.70 17.64
N THR A 26 9.02 -4.14 18.87
CA THR A 26 10.30 -3.81 19.50
C THR A 26 11.35 -4.65 18.78
N GLY A 27 12.24 -4.00 18.03
CA GLY A 27 13.40 -4.69 17.44
C GLY A 27 14.15 -5.47 18.54
N PRO A 28 14.83 -6.58 18.20
CA PRO A 28 15.49 -7.40 19.19
C PRO A 28 16.41 -6.52 20.04
N THR A 29 16.22 -6.53 21.37
CA THR A 29 17.20 -5.94 22.29
C THR A 29 18.54 -6.57 21.95
N GLY A 30 19.53 -5.74 21.58
CA GLY A 30 20.85 -6.24 21.22
C GLY A 30 21.42 -7.12 22.33
N ASN A 31 22.03 -8.25 21.95
CA ASN A 31 22.60 -9.21 22.90
C ASN A 31 23.45 -8.49 23.95
N THR A 32 23.24 -8.81 25.23
CA THR A 32 24.12 -8.34 26.32
C THR A 32 25.57 -8.62 25.95
N GLY A 33 26.44 -7.60 26.03
CA GLY A 33 27.86 -7.75 25.72
C GLY A 33 28.52 -8.85 26.57
N PRO A 34 29.59 -9.51 26.06
CA PRO A 34 30.25 -10.58 26.80
C PRO A 34 30.74 -10.09 28.18
N THR A 35 30.59 -10.93 29.21
CA THR A 35 31.17 -10.68 30.54
C THR A 35 32.67 -10.44 30.40
N GLY A 36 33.19 -9.37 31.01
CA GLY A 36 34.61 -9.03 30.96
C GLY A 36 35.51 -10.18 31.45
N SER A 37 36.69 -10.31 30.86
CA SER A 37 37.66 -11.37 31.19
C SER A 37 38.02 -11.37 32.68
N THR A 38 37.99 -12.54 33.32
CA THR A 38 38.52 -12.75 34.67
C THR A 38 39.97 -12.27 34.75
N GLY A 39 40.30 -11.46 35.75
CA GLY A 39 41.65 -10.91 35.93
C GLY A 39 42.71 -12.01 36.14
N PRO A 40 44.00 -11.73 35.88
CA PRO A 40 45.07 -12.71 35.99
C PRO A 40 45.20 -13.24 37.42
N THR A 41 45.33 -14.56 37.57
CA THR A 41 45.64 -15.21 38.86
C THR A 41 46.99 -14.69 39.37
N GLY A 42 47.01 -14.09 40.56
CA GLY A 42 48.22 -13.58 41.19
C GLY A 42 49.24 -14.70 41.49
N SER A 43 50.54 -14.36 41.42
CA SER A 43 51.66 -15.26 41.70
C SER A 43 51.56 -15.92 43.07
N THR A 44 51.79 -17.23 43.14
CA THR A 44 51.68 -18.07 44.34
C THR A 44 52.56 -17.58 45.49
N GLY A 45 51.95 -16.90 46.45
CA GLY A 45 52.49 -16.51 47.75
C GLY A 45 51.34 -16.05 48.64
N SER A 46 51.28 -16.54 49.88
CA SER A 46 50.24 -16.31 50.91
C SER A 46 48.89 -15.80 50.38
N THR A 47 47.94 -16.71 50.15
CA THR A 47 46.57 -16.49 49.66
C THR A 47 46.07 -15.03 49.79
N GLY A 48 46.32 -14.20 48.76
CA GLY A 48 45.78 -12.84 48.68
C GLY A 48 44.29 -12.86 48.33
N PRO A 49 43.53 -11.80 48.68
CA PRO A 49 42.08 -11.76 48.43
C PRO A 49 41.77 -11.90 46.94
N THR A 50 40.74 -12.69 46.61
CA THR A 50 40.22 -12.86 45.25
C THR A 50 39.98 -11.50 44.59
N GLY A 51 40.54 -11.29 43.39
CA GLY A 51 40.40 -10.04 42.64
C GLY A 51 38.93 -9.71 42.32
N SER A 52 38.58 -8.43 42.35
CA SER A 52 37.21 -7.95 42.10
C SER A 52 36.72 -8.33 40.69
N THR A 53 35.47 -8.78 40.58
CA THR A 53 34.78 -9.01 39.30
C THR A 53 34.82 -7.75 38.43
N GLY A 54 35.21 -7.89 37.15
CA GLY A 54 35.28 -6.78 36.21
C GLY A 54 33.90 -6.14 35.93
N PRO A 55 33.85 -4.86 35.49
CA PRO A 55 32.59 -4.17 35.25
C PRO A 55 31.79 -4.82 34.12
N THR A 56 30.47 -4.81 34.23
CA THR A 56 29.56 -5.23 33.16
C THR A 56 29.73 -4.32 31.94
N GLY A 57 29.84 -4.91 30.74
CA GLY A 57 29.95 -4.15 29.48
C GLY A 57 28.73 -3.28 29.20
N SER A 58 28.93 -2.16 28.50
CA SER A 58 27.86 -1.23 28.13
C SER A 58 26.81 -1.90 27.23
N THR A 59 25.54 -1.59 27.45
CA THR A 59 24.44 -1.98 26.56
C THR A 59 24.67 -1.42 25.15
N GLY A 60 24.49 -2.24 24.11
CA GLY A 60 24.61 -1.80 22.71
C GLY A 60 23.53 -0.76 22.33
N PRO A 61 23.75 0.03 21.27
CA PRO A 61 22.77 1.03 20.83
C PRO A 61 21.46 0.36 20.42
N THR A 62 20.33 0.97 20.78
CA THR A 62 19.01 0.56 20.29
C THR A 62 18.96 0.66 18.76
N GLY A 63 18.49 -0.39 18.08
CA GLY A 63 18.32 -0.38 16.63
C GLY A 63 17.30 0.66 16.18
N SER A 64 17.46 1.20 14.97
CA SER A 64 16.52 2.18 14.40
C SER A 64 15.12 1.59 14.32
N THR A 65 14.13 2.28 14.89
CA THR A 65 12.71 1.94 14.72
C THR A 65 12.36 1.99 13.23
N GLY A 66 11.86 0.89 12.67
CA GLY A 66 11.36 0.87 11.29
C GLY A 66 10.13 1.78 11.15
N SER A 67 10.10 2.62 10.12
CA SER A 67 8.93 3.44 9.81
C SER A 67 7.82 2.52 9.27
N ILE A 68 6.76 2.28 10.05
CA ILE A 68 5.57 1.55 9.61
C ILE A 68 4.44 2.57 9.48
N VAL A 69 4.26 3.15 8.30
CA VAL A 69 3.14 4.06 8.06
C VAL A 69 2.68 4.03 6.59
N THR A 70 1.70 3.20 6.25
CA THR A 70 0.85 3.45 5.07
C THR A 70 -0.30 4.39 5.48
N THR A 71 0.00 5.65 5.83
CA THR A 71 -1.05 6.66 6.20
C THR A 71 -1.82 7.18 4.98
N ASN A 72 -1.30 6.95 3.78
CA ASN A 72 -1.86 7.54 2.56
C ASN A 72 -2.32 6.44 1.62
N SER A 73 -3.60 6.11 1.69
CA SER A 73 -4.31 5.33 0.67
C SER A 73 -5.56 6.06 0.19
N MET A 74 -5.98 5.73 -1.03
CA MET A 74 -7.30 6.10 -1.55
C MET A 74 -7.92 4.99 -2.38
N PHE A 75 -9.24 5.01 -2.46
CA PHE A 75 -10.07 4.23 -3.37
C PHE A 75 -11.14 5.14 -3.98
N ALA A 76 -11.37 5.01 -5.28
CA ALA A 76 -12.47 5.67 -5.98
C ALA A 76 -13.04 4.75 -7.06
N ASN A 77 -14.36 4.78 -7.27
CA ASN A 77 -15.00 3.98 -8.31
C ASN A 77 -16.15 4.69 -9.04
N ASN A 78 -16.51 4.11 -10.18
CA ASN A 78 -17.72 4.40 -10.92
C ASN A 78 -18.57 3.12 -10.99
N THR A 79 -19.74 3.15 -10.35
CA THR A 79 -20.73 2.06 -10.33
C THR A 79 -22.03 2.43 -11.05
N LEU A 80 -22.19 3.70 -11.41
CA LEU A 80 -23.27 4.15 -12.31
C LEU A 80 -23.06 3.63 -13.73
N GLY A 81 -21.80 3.48 -14.12
CA GLY A 81 -21.39 3.13 -15.48
C GLY A 81 -21.65 4.29 -16.44
N GLY A 82 -22.15 3.96 -17.63
CA GLY A 82 -22.58 4.93 -18.63
C GLY A 82 -21.55 5.19 -19.74
N PRO A 83 -21.94 5.98 -20.75
CA PRO A 83 -21.12 6.23 -21.92
C PRO A 83 -19.99 7.23 -21.63
N ILE A 84 -18.76 6.84 -21.94
CA ILE A 84 -17.61 7.74 -22.04
C ILE A 84 -17.34 7.99 -23.52
N SER A 85 -17.40 9.27 -23.92
CA SER A 85 -17.03 9.69 -25.28
C SER A 85 -15.53 9.81 -25.37
N VAL A 86 -14.87 8.88 -26.07
CA VAL A 86 -13.42 8.86 -26.27
C VAL A 86 -13.08 9.82 -27.40
N ILE A 87 -12.16 10.76 -27.13
CA ILE A 87 -11.62 11.69 -28.13
C ILE A 87 -10.18 11.34 -28.51
N LEU A 88 -9.64 11.98 -29.55
CA LEU A 88 -8.30 11.72 -30.09
C LEU A 88 -7.14 11.90 -29.07
N GLY A 89 -7.37 12.64 -27.98
CA GLY A 89 -6.44 12.79 -26.84
C GLY A 89 -6.73 11.88 -25.63
N GLY A 90 -7.76 11.05 -25.73
CA GLY A 90 -8.35 10.29 -24.64
C GLY A 90 -9.28 11.12 -23.76
N THR A 91 -10.07 10.42 -22.95
CA THR A 91 -11.08 10.98 -22.04
C THR A 91 -10.90 10.35 -20.67
N ASN A 92 -10.79 11.19 -19.64
CA ASN A 92 -10.67 10.71 -18.27
C ASN A 92 -11.99 10.05 -17.83
N ILE A 93 -11.88 9.05 -16.97
CA ILE A 93 -13.02 8.34 -16.40
C ILE A 93 -13.34 8.95 -15.03
N PRO A 94 -14.53 9.57 -14.84
CA PRO A 94 -14.98 10.01 -13.53
C PRO A 94 -15.23 8.83 -12.59
N LEU A 95 -14.69 8.88 -11.38
CA LEU A 95 -14.83 7.86 -10.33
C LEU A 95 -15.60 8.44 -9.12
N SER A 96 -16.84 8.86 -9.37
CA SER A 96 -17.60 9.71 -8.44
C SER A 96 -18.42 8.97 -7.39
N ASN A 97 -18.61 7.65 -7.49
CA ASN A 97 -19.67 6.96 -6.76
C ASN A 97 -19.31 6.62 -5.31
N ASN A 98 -18.26 5.82 -5.12
CA ASN A 98 -17.74 5.51 -3.79
C ASN A 98 -16.29 5.97 -3.75
N GLN A 99 -16.02 6.95 -2.89
CA GLN A 99 -14.69 7.49 -2.69
C GLN A 99 -14.29 7.40 -1.21
N SER A 100 -13.12 6.83 -0.96
CA SER A 100 -12.41 6.87 0.30
C SER A 100 -11.05 7.48 0.02
N LEU A 101 -10.91 8.79 0.26
CA LEU A 101 -9.75 9.53 -0.24
C LEU A 101 -8.62 9.67 0.78
N GLY A 102 -8.83 9.39 2.05
CA GLY A 102 -7.85 9.72 3.09
C GLY A 102 -7.41 11.18 2.99
N ASN A 103 -6.12 11.42 2.76
CA ASN A 103 -5.55 12.76 2.60
C ASN A 103 -5.39 13.18 1.12
N PHE A 104 -5.78 12.33 0.16
CA PHE A 104 -5.77 12.68 -1.25
C PHE A 104 -6.88 13.68 -1.54
N THR A 105 -6.69 14.50 -2.56
CA THR A 105 -7.75 15.38 -3.06
C THR A 105 -8.16 14.96 -4.45
N VAL A 106 -9.40 15.27 -4.83
CA VAL A 106 -9.93 15.03 -6.17
C VAL A 106 -10.49 16.34 -6.72
N ASN A 107 -10.42 16.53 -8.03
CA ASN A 107 -11.03 17.69 -8.69
C ASN A 107 -12.58 17.59 -8.70
N ALA A 108 -13.25 18.67 -9.11
CA ALA A 108 -14.71 18.73 -9.18
C ALA A 108 -15.33 17.70 -10.14
N SER A 109 -14.59 17.30 -11.18
CA SER A 109 -15.00 16.28 -12.16
C SER A 109 -14.79 14.85 -11.65
N ASN A 110 -14.18 14.66 -10.48
CA ASN A 110 -13.93 13.36 -9.85
C ASN A 110 -13.07 12.40 -10.70
N ASP A 111 -12.19 12.93 -11.53
CA ASP A 111 -11.42 12.17 -12.53
C ASP A 111 -9.89 12.41 -12.41
N VAL A 112 -9.48 13.38 -11.59
CA VAL A 112 -8.07 13.71 -11.34
C VAL A 112 -7.79 13.71 -9.84
N PHE A 113 -6.90 12.83 -9.38
CA PHE A 113 -6.55 12.62 -7.98
C PHE A 113 -5.15 13.16 -7.66
N THR A 114 -5.03 13.96 -6.62
CA THR A 114 -3.76 14.60 -6.23
C THR A 114 -3.09 13.85 -5.10
N ILE A 115 -1.79 13.59 -5.27
CA ILE A 115 -0.93 12.89 -4.32
C ILE A 115 -0.57 13.83 -3.16
N PRO A 116 -0.85 13.48 -1.89
CA PRO A 116 -0.60 14.37 -0.76
C PRO A 116 0.86 14.37 -0.29
N VAL A 117 1.58 13.26 -0.46
CA VAL A 117 2.93 13.08 0.11
C VAL A 117 3.84 12.41 -0.91
N THR A 118 5.10 12.83 -0.98
CA THR A 118 6.11 12.16 -1.80
C THR A 118 6.42 10.76 -1.26
N GLY A 119 6.49 9.78 -2.15
CA GLY A 119 6.79 8.39 -1.79
C GLY A 119 6.65 7.43 -2.95
N ARG A 120 6.75 6.15 -2.64
CA ARG A 120 6.51 5.04 -3.55
C ARG A 120 5.08 4.56 -3.36
N TYR A 121 4.38 4.41 -4.47
CA TYR A 121 2.96 4.08 -4.50
C TYR A 121 2.72 2.80 -5.29
N HIS A 122 1.79 2.01 -4.77
CA HIS A 122 1.15 0.87 -5.42
C HIS A 122 -0.19 1.34 -5.99
N LEU A 123 -0.35 1.23 -7.31
CA LEU A 123 -1.53 1.69 -8.03
C LEU A 123 -2.20 0.50 -8.70
N THR A 124 -3.49 0.32 -8.44
CA THR A 124 -4.32 -0.71 -9.08
C THR A 124 -5.53 -0.05 -9.70
N TYR A 125 -5.88 -0.45 -10.92
CA TYR A 125 -7.13 0.00 -11.53
C TYR A 125 -7.83 -1.13 -12.27
N GLN A 126 -9.13 -0.98 -12.42
CA GLN A 126 -9.97 -1.85 -13.24
C GLN A 126 -10.94 -1.01 -14.06
N VAL A 127 -11.20 -1.41 -15.30
CA VAL A 127 -12.24 -0.86 -16.16
C VAL A 127 -13.01 -2.02 -16.78
N ASN A 128 -14.31 -2.08 -16.52
CA ASN A 128 -15.24 -3.04 -17.09
C ASN A 128 -16.16 -2.32 -18.07
N THR A 129 -16.25 -2.83 -19.30
CA THR A 129 -17.08 -2.25 -20.36
C THR A 129 -18.16 -3.23 -20.82
N THR A 130 -19.35 -2.73 -21.09
CA THR A 130 -20.43 -3.48 -21.75
C THR A 130 -20.28 -3.42 -23.27
N THR A 131 -19.83 -2.28 -23.79
CA THR A 131 -19.44 -2.10 -25.19
C THR A 131 -18.19 -1.24 -25.27
N SER A 132 -17.22 -1.69 -26.05
CA SER A 132 -15.97 -0.97 -26.30
C SER A 132 -15.51 -1.29 -27.72
N LEU A 133 -15.21 -0.27 -28.52
CA LEU A 133 -14.64 -0.44 -29.85
C LEU A 133 -13.35 0.34 -29.96
N LEU A 134 -12.24 -0.39 -30.14
CA LEU A 134 -10.91 0.18 -30.38
C LEU A 134 -10.58 1.25 -29.33
N ALA A 135 -10.87 0.91 -28.07
CA ALA A 135 -10.48 1.68 -26.91
C ALA A 135 -9.40 0.94 -26.13
N GLY A 136 -8.52 1.69 -25.49
CA GLY A 136 -7.48 1.26 -24.59
C GLY A 136 -7.58 2.04 -23.29
N THR A 137 -6.86 1.61 -22.26
CA THR A 137 -6.82 2.29 -20.96
C THR A 137 -5.39 2.66 -20.59
N ARG A 138 -5.23 3.76 -19.87
CA ARG A 138 -3.95 4.15 -19.28
C ARG A 138 -4.16 4.98 -18.03
N LEU A 139 -3.16 4.98 -17.15
CA LEU A 139 -3.04 6.00 -16.11
C LEU A 139 -2.15 7.13 -16.62
N LEU A 140 -2.59 8.36 -16.41
CA LEU A 140 -1.81 9.56 -16.70
C LEU A 140 -1.29 10.16 -15.42
N LEU A 141 0.00 10.48 -15.42
CA LEU A 141 0.64 11.35 -14.47
C LEU A 141 0.59 12.79 -15.00
N ASN A 142 0.21 13.74 -14.15
CA ASN A 142 0.19 15.17 -14.45
C ASN A 142 -0.56 15.50 -15.76
N ALA A 143 -1.66 14.80 -16.01
CA ALA A 143 -2.55 14.91 -17.18
C ALA A 143 -1.96 14.55 -18.56
N SER A 144 -0.65 14.38 -18.70
CA SER A 144 -0.03 14.20 -20.04
C SER A 144 0.93 13.04 -20.15
N THR A 145 1.52 12.54 -19.06
CA THR A 145 2.54 11.48 -19.12
C THR A 145 1.92 10.13 -18.76
N PRO A 146 1.78 9.19 -19.73
CA PRO A 146 1.30 7.85 -19.40
C PRO A 146 2.27 7.17 -18.44
N LEU A 147 1.74 6.59 -17.35
CA LEU A 147 2.54 5.74 -16.48
C LEU A 147 2.91 4.48 -17.27
N SER A 148 4.22 4.26 -17.44
CA SER A 148 4.73 3.07 -18.11
C SER A 148 4.23 1.81 -17.40
N GLY A 149 3.78 0.82 -18.16
CA GLY A 149 3.14 -0.38 -17.64
C GLY A 149 1.64 -0.24 -17.35
N SER A 150 1.04 0.95 -17.47
CA SER A 150 -0.43 1.14 -17.38
C SER A 150 -1.16 1.13 -18.72
N VAL A 151 -0.43 1.12 -19.83
CA VAL A 151 -1.03 1.31 -21.15
C VAL A 151 -1.51 -0.02 -21.72
N PHE A 152 -2.82 -0.17 -21.89
CA PHE A 152 -3.40 -1.17 -22.77
C PHE A 152 -3.72 -0.55 -24.11
N SER A 153 -3.13 -1.10 -25.17
CA SER A 153 -3.37 -0.65 -26.54
C SER A 153 -4.84 -0.82 -26.93
N PRO A 154 -5.36 0.07 -27.80
CA PRO A 154 -6.72 -0.04 -28.29
C PRO A 154 -7.01 -1.38 -28.96
N ALA A 155 -8.10 -2.04 -28.53
CA ALA A 155 -8.51 -3.34 -29.04
C ALA A 155 -10.01 -3.39 -29.31
N ILE A 156 -10.43 -4.31 -30.18
CA ILE A 156 -11.85 -4.54 -30.47
C ILE A 156 -12.50 -5.27 -29.29
N SER A 157 -13.65 -4.76 -28.82
CA SER A 157 -14.54 -5.47 -27.91
C SER A 157 -13.91 -5.98 -26.61
N THR A 158 -12.98 -5.22 -26.01
CA THR A 158 -12.41 -5.60 -24.71
C THR A 158 -13.33 -5.20 -23.56
N SER A 159 -13.79 -6.20 -22.81
CA SER A 159 -14.75 -6.03 -21.72
C SER A 159 -14.12 -5.78 -20.34
N ASN A 160 -12.83 -6.09 -20.16
CA ASN A 160 -12.13 -5.90 -18.90
C ASN A 160 -10.68 -5.46 -19.15
N TYR A 161 -10.29 -4.37 -18.50
CA TYR A 161 -8.91 -3.96 -18.35
C TYR A 161 -8.61 -3.94 -16.85
N ASN A 162 -7.51 -4.55 -16.45
CA ASN A 162 -7.03 -4.50 -15.08
C ASN A 162 -5.52 -4.30 -15.11
N ASN A 163 -5.00 -3.53 -14.16
CA ASN A 163 -3.57 -3.38 -14.01
C ASN A 163 -3.16 -3.16 -12.57
N ASN A 164 -1.92 -3.51 -12.30
CA ASN A 164 -1.24 -3.19 -11.07
C ASN A 164 0.20 -2.73 -11.36
N LEU A 165 0.61 -1.57 -10.82
CA LEU A 165 1.96 -1.04 -10.98
C LEU A 165 2.48 -0.39 -9.69
N ILE A 166 3.80 -0.28 -9.58
CA ILE A 166 4.47 0.46 -8.51
C ILE A 166 5.28 1.59 -9.15
N THR A 167 5.17 2.79 -8.62
CA THR A 167 5.92 3.96 -9.11
C THR A 167 6.19 4.98 -8.01
N ASN A 168 7.19 5.83 -8.23
CA ASN A 168 7.50 6.95 -7.35
C ASN A 168 6.67 8.17 -7.75
N LEU A 169 5.97 8.75 -6.79
CA LEU A 169 5.17 9.97 -6.98
C LEU A 169 5.62 11.03 -5.99
N ILE A 170 5.61 12.28 -6.41
CA ILE A 170 5.86 13.44 -5.54
C ILE A 170 4.54 14.05 -5.07
N ALA A 171 4.56 14.71 -3.91
CA ALA A 171 3.43 15.51 -3.47
C ALA A 171 3.03 16.53 -4.54
N GLY A 172 1.73 16.66 -4.79
CA GLY A 172 1.17 17.48 -5.86
C GLY A 172 1.12 16.83 -7.24
N ASN A 173 1.70 15.63 -7.44
CA ASN A 173 1.42 14.87 -8.65
C ASN A 173 -0.07 14.56 -8.77
N THR A 174 -0.57 14.50 -10.00
CA THR A 174 -1.94 14.12 -10.26
C THR A 174 -2.00 12.82 -11.05
N ILE A 175 -2.92 11.94 -10.69
CA ILE A 175 -3.21 10.67 -11.37
C ILE A 175 -4.63 10.73 -11.92
N SER A 176 -4.80 10.40 -13.21
CA SER A 176 -6.11 10.16 -13.81
C SER A 176 -6.15 8.83 -14.54
N LEU A 177 -7.31 8.17 -14.52
CA LEU A 177 -7.59 6.99 -15.32
C LEU A 177 -8.26 7.43 -16.62
N GLN A 178 -7.71 7.01 -17.77
CA GLN A 178 -8.13 7.51 -19.07
C GLN A 178 -8.46 6.36 -20.03
N LEU A 179 -9.55 6.53 -20.79
CA LEU A 179 -9.81 5.79 -22.01
C LEU A 179 -9.21 6.54 -23.20
N PHE A 180 -8.55 5.83 -24.11
CA PHE A 180 -7.99 6.43 -25.33
C PHE A 180 -8.15 5.48 -26.52
N GLY A 181 -8.06 5.98 -27.74
CA GLY A 181 -8.26 5.17 -28.95
C GLY A 181 -8.84 5.99 -30.08
N ILE A 182 -9.65 5.36 -30.91
CA ILE A 182 -10.41 6.08 -31.94
C ILE A 182 -11.54 6.90 -31.30
N LEU A 183 -12.07 7.87 -32.03
CA LEU A 183 -13.28 8.60 -31.64
C LEU A 183 -14.46 7.62 -31.56
N SER A 184 -14.89 7.27 -30.35
CA SER A 184 -15.93 6.27 -30.10
C SER A 184 -16.64 6.51 -28.76
N ILE A 185 -17.73 5.77 -28.54
CA ILE A 185 -18.42 5.71 -27.26
C ILE A 185 -18.10 4.37 -26.61
N VAL A 186 -17.59 4.40 -25.39
CA VAL A 186 -17.33 3.23 -24.56
C VAL A 186 -18.34 3.23 -23.42
N ASN A 187 -19.14 2.18 -23.30
CA ASN A 187 -20.11 2.05 -22.20
C ASN A 187 -19.49 1.24 -21.07
N LEU A 188 -19.35 1.88 -19.90
CA LEU A 188 -18.92 1.20 -18.68
C LEU A 188 -20.05 0.35 -18.12
N VAL A 189 -19.68 -0.79 -17.52
CA VAL A 189 -20.61 -1.59 -16.72
C VAL A 189 -21.19 -0.71 -15.60
N GLY A 190 -22.49 -0.81 -15.36
CA GLY A 190 -23.20 0.02 -14.39
C GLY A 190 -24.25 -0.75 -13.60
N GLY A 191 -25.19 -0.03 -12.99
CA GLY A 191 -26.29 -0.63 -12.23
C GLY A 191 -25.85 -1.24 -10.89
N GLY A 192 -24.84 -0.65 -10.24
CA GLY A 192 -24.31 -1.11 -8.95
C GLY A 192 -23.11 -2.06 -9.08
N SER A 193 -22.78 -2.50 -10.28
CA SER A 193 -21.53 -3.18 -10.59
C SER A 193 -20.42 -2.17 -10.89
N THR A 194 -19.17 -2.49 -10.55
CA THR A 194 -18.02 -1.59 -10.79
C THR A 194 -17.73 -1.46 -12.27
N GLY A 195 -18.00 -0.29 -12.86
CA GLY A 195 -17.60 0.05 -14.23
C GLY A 195 -16.14 0.48 -14.32
N ALA A 196 -15.66 1.25 -13.35
CA ALA A 196 -14.24 1.56 -13.22
C ALA A 196 -13.85 1.74 -11.76
N SER A 197 -12.61 1.44 -11.40
CA SER A 197 -12.07 1.71 -10.08
C SER A 197 -10.58 2.03 -10.13
N LEU A 198 -10.13 2.78 -9.14
CA LEU A 198 -8.74 3.13 -8.91
C LEU A 198 -8.44 3.05 -7.42
N THR A 199 -7.33 2.39 -7.10
CA THR A 199 -6.77 2.29 -5.75
C THR A 199 -5.34 2.80 -5.80
N ILE A 200 -4.97 3.66 -4.88
CA ILE A 200 -3.59 4.14 -4.73
C ILE A 200 -3.18 3.98 -3.26
N ILE A 201 -2.08 3.29 -3.01
CA ILE A 201 -1.58 3.02 -1.65
C ILE A 201 -0.11 3.39 -1.59
N ARG A 202 0.26 4.28 -0.66
CA ARG A 202 1.67 4.53 -0.36
C ARG A 202 2.26 3.34 0.38
N ILE A 203 3.47 2.92 0.02
CA ILE A 203 4.11 1.69 0.53
C ILE A 203 5.49 1.91 1.16
N ASP A 204 5.84 3.15 1.52
CA ASP A 204 7.13 3.54 2.11
C ASP A 204 7.04 4.69 3.13
#